data_AF-A0A7X9DZ81-F1
#
_entry.id   AF-A0A7X9DZ81-F1
#
_cell.length_a   1.000
_cell.length_b   1.000
_cell.length_c   1.000
_cell.angle_alpha   90.00
_cell.angle_beta   90.00
_cell.angle_gamma   90.00
#
_symmetry.space_group_name_H-M   'P 1'
#
loop_
_entity.id
_entity.type
_entity.pdbx_description
1 polymer ?
#
loop_
_entity_poly.entity_id
_entity_poly.type
_entity_poly.pdbx_seq_one_letter_code
_entity_poly.pdbx_strand_id
1 'polypeptide(L)'
;MGKSIRKKIMLVEDDPALRQGLYHVLRTTECDLVSVGSGEAALKQVPREKPDLILLDLVSESVDGLTFLKMLRSYAGGQKIPVLALVEDDNKKRTTAGLAGATEMLEPEPEAEDLLRLVVRSIELPDFDIEDALWQLAPIEVREVMARPRPKGKKLGLTARIRRGLTDGRLPRLALTDDAGKK
;
A
#
# COMPACT_ATOMS: atom_id res chain seq x y z
N MET A 1 -10.68 29.13 -7.40
CA MET A 1 -9.78 28.05 -6.90
C MET A 1 -10.65 26.84 -6.61
N GLY A 2 -10.70 25.86 -7.51
CA GLY A 2 -11.47 24.63 -7.27
C GLY A 2 -10.79 23.85 -6.15
N LYS A 3 -11.53 23.50 -5.10
CA LYS A 3 -11.03 22.66 -4.02
C LYS A 3 -10.64 21.31 -4.62
N SER A 4 -9.34 20.96 -4.63
CA SER A 4 -8.92 19.62 -5.02
C SER A 4 -9.62 18.63 -4.08
N ILE A 5 -10.43 17.74 -4.65
CA ILE A 5 -11.12 16.71 -3.87
C ILE A 5 -10.05 15.72 -3.45
N ARG A 6 -9.83 15.57 -2.14
CA ARG A 6 -8.91 14.56 -1.63
C ARG A 6 -9.45 13.17 -1.97
N LYS A 7 -8.56 12.35 -2.51
CA LYS A 7 -8.86 10.94 -2.81
C LYS A 7 -9.15 10.19 -1.53
N LYS A 8 -10.00 9.17 -1.62
CA LYS A 8 -10.39 8.34 -0.48
C LYS A 8 -10.06 6.87 -0.71
N ILE A 9 -9.43 6.25 0.28
CA ILE A 9 -9.13 4.81 0.29
C ILE A 9 -9.97 4.13 1.37
N MET A 10 -10.61 3.02 1.00
CA MET A 10 -11.25 2.12 1.94
C MET A 10 -10.35 0.90 2.19
N LEU A 11 -10.08 0.60 3.45
CA LEU A 11 -9.35 -0.59 3.90
C LEU A 11 -10.34 -1.58 4.53
N VAL A 12 -10.40 -2.80 4.01
CA VAL A 12 -11.23 -3.90 4.49
C VAL A 12 -10.32 -5.04 4.96
N GLU A 13 -10.19 -5.20 6.27
CA GLU A 13 -9.29 -6.16 6.93
C GLU A 13 -9.88 -6.45 8.31
N ASP A 14 -10.11 -7.71 8.69
CA ASP A 14 -10.74 -8.04 9.97
C ASP A 14 -9.74 -8.06 11.14
N ASP A 15 -8.49 -8.47 10.88
CA ASP A 15 -7.43 -8.47 11.89
C ASP A 15 -7.06 -7.02 12.29
N PRO A 16 -7.27 -6.62 13.56
CA PRO A 16 -6.99 -5.25 13.99
C PRO A 16 -5.53 -4.84 13.88
N ALA A 17 -4.58 -5.75 14.06
CA ALA A 17 -3.15 -5.47 14.02
C ALA A 17 -2.69 -5.28 12.57
N LEU A 18 -3.08 -6.17 11.66
CA LEU A 18 -2.80 -6.02 10.22
C LEU A 18 -3.47 -4.76 9.67
N ARG A 19 -4.75 -4.51 10.03
CA ARG A 19 -5.47 -3.29 9.66
C ARG A 19 -4.73 -2.04 10.13
N GLN A 20 -4.18 -2.04 11.34
CA GLN A 20 -3.43 -0.91 11.88
C GLN A 20 -2.09 -0.69 11.13
N GLY A 21 -1.37 -1.76 10.80
CA GLY A 21 -0.13 -1.68 10.02
C GLY A 21 -0.37 -1.09 8.62
N LEU A 22 -1.34 -1.64 7.89
CA LEU A 22 -1.75 -1.15 6.57
C LEU A 22 -2.24 0.30 6.64
N TYR A 23 -3.04 0.65 7.65
CA TYR A 23 -3.49 2.02 7.87
C TYR A 23 -2.31 2.98 8.06
N HIS A 24 -1.27 2.58 8.79
CA HIS A 24 -0.10 3.42 9.02
C HIS A 24 0.63 3.74 7.72
N VAL A 25 0.83 2.74 6.85
CA VAL A 25 1.43 2.93 5.53
C VAL A 25 0.55 3.83 4.66
N LEU A 26 -0.75 3.52 4.53
CA LEU A 26 -1.67 4.26 3.67
C LEU A 26 -1.85 5.72 4.11
N ARG A 27 -1.68 6.03 5.39
CA ARG A 27 -1.83 7.42 5.89
C ARG A 27 -0.78 8.37 5.32
N THR A 28 0.38 7.86 4.90
CA THR A 28 1.42 8.67 4.25
C THR A 28 0.97 9.27 2.92
N THR A 29 -0.05 8.69 2.27
CA THR A 29 -0.62 9.19 1.01
C THR A 29 -1.40 10.48 1.12
N GLU A 30 -1.66 10.94 2.35
CA GLU A 30 -2.54 12.08 2.67
C GLU A 30 -3.98 11.97 2.11
N CYS A 31 -4.34 10.79 1.59
CA CYS A 31 -5.71 10.45 1.22
C CYS A 31 -6.59 10.36 2.47
N ASP A 32 -7.89 10.59 2.29
CA ASP A 32 -8.85 10.27 3.34
C ASP A 32 -8.94 8.74 3.46
N LEU A 33 -8.88 8.22 4.69
CA LEU A 33 -8.91 6.79 4.96
C LEU A 33 -10.18 6.41 5.72
N VAL A 34 -10.84 5.35 5.25
CA VAL A 34 -11.92 4.67 5.97
C VAL A 34 -11.51 3.22 6.15
N SER A 35 -11.57 2.71 7.38
CA SER A 35 -11.24 1.31 7.65
C SER A 35 -12.43 0.58 8.25
N VAL A 36 -12.64 -0.65 7.80
CA VAL A 36 -13.74 -1.53 8.22
C VAL A 36 -13.24 -2.95 8.42
N GLY A 37 -13.84 -3.65 9.37
CA GLY A 37 -13.45 -5.02 9.73
C GLY A 37 -14.17 -6.13 8.97
N SER A 38 -15.04 -5.81 8.01
CA SER A 38 -15.79 -6.83 7.28
C SER A 38 -16.30 -6.35 5.92
N GLY A 39 -16.51 -7.29 4.99
CA GLY A 39 -17.10 -7.01 3.69
C GLY A 39 -18.53 -6.46 3.77
N GLU A 40 -19.33 -6.92 4.74
CA GLU A 40 -20.70 -6.39 4.95
C GLU A 40 -20.67 -4.92 5.37
N ALA A 41 -19.79 -4.56 6.31
CA ALA A 41 -19.61 -3.17 6.72
C ALA A 41 -19.10 -2.31 5.56
N ALA A 42 -18.19 -2.84 4.75
CA ALA A 42 -17.70 -2.19 3.54
C ALA A 42 -18.84 -1.91 2.55
N LEU A 43 -19.68 -2.90 2.21
CA LEU A 43 -20.81 -2.71 1.29
C LEU A 43 -21.79 -1.64 1.76
N LYS A 44 -22.05 -1.57 3.07
CA LYS A 44 -22.91 -0.52 3.65
C LYS A 44 -22.31 0.88 3.55
N GLN A 45 -20.97 0.98 3.55
CA GLN A 45 -20.26 2.25 3.55
C GLN A 45 -19.88 2.74 2.15
N VAL A 46 -19.62 1.86 1.18
CA VAL A 46 -19.23 2.25 -0.19
C VAL A 46 -20.13 3.32 -0.81
N PRO A 47 -21.48 3.24 -0.74
CA PRO A 47 -22.37 4.29 -1.29
C PRO A 47 -22.20 5.67 -0.65
N ARG A 48 -21.85 5.70 0.64
CA ARG A 48 -21.74 6.91 1.45
C ARG A 48 -20.35 7.52 1.33
N GLU A 49 -19.34 6.67 1.45
CA GLU A 49 -17.94 7.07 1.48
C GLU A 49 -17.41 7.38 0.08
N LYS A 50 -17.91 6.66 -0.95
CA LYS A 50 -17.48 6.78 -2.35
C LYS A 50 -15.95 6.69 -2.49
N PRO A 51 -15.33 5.58 -2.05
CA PRO A 51 -13.88 5.45 -2.14
C PRO A 51 -13.40 5.46 -3.60
N ASP A 52 -12.25 6.07 -3.83
CA ASP A 52 -11.52 6.03 -5.09
C ASP A 52 -10.73 4.72 -5.24
N LEU A 53 -10.43 4.02 -4.14
CA LEU A 53 -9.77 2.71 -4.12
C LEU A 53 -10.18 1.90 -2.90
N ILE A 54 -10.19 0.58 -3.06
CA ILE A 54 -10.43 -0.37 -1.97
C ILE A 54 -9.21 -1.29 -1.85
N LEU A 55 -8.61 -1.35 -0.67
CA LEU A 55 -7.69 -2.41 -0.28
C LEU A 55 -8.51 -3.46 0.47
N LEU A 56 -8.55 -4.69 -0.06
CA LEU A 56 -9.40 -5.76 0.42
C LEU A 56 -8.57 -6.97 0.78
N ASP A 57 -8.64 -7.39 2.04
CA ASP A 57 -8.14 -8.70 2.42
C ASP A 57 -9.05 -9.83 1.91
N LEU A 58 -8.44 -10.81 1.25
CA LEU A 58 -9.05 -12.06 0.81
C LEU A 58 -8.42 -13.29 1.48
N VAL A 59 -7.48 -13.09 2.40
CA VAL A 59 -6.85 -14.18 3.16
C VAL A 59 -7.77 -14.63 4.28
N SER A 60 -8.40 -13.66 4.96
CA SER A 60 -9.35 -13.94 6.01
C SER A 60 -10.61 -14.66 5.50
N GLU A 61 -10.99 -15.74 6.20
CA GLU A 61 -12.28 -16.40 5.99
C GLU A 61 -13.45 -15.60 6.58
N SER A 62 -13.17 -14.68 7.52
CA SER A 62 -14.18 -13.84 8.18
C SER A 62 -14.71 -12.76 7.23
N VAL A 63 -13.82 -12.24 6.37
CA VAL A 63 -14.20 -11.30 5.33
C VAL A 63 -14.75 -12.10 4.17
N ASP A 64 -16.05 -12.00 3.91
CA ASP A 64 -16.65 -12.55 2.70
C ASP A 64 -16.26 -11.70 1.46
N GLY A 65 -14.96 -11.68 1.16
CA GLY A 65 -14.34 -10.75 0.23
C GLY A 65 -14.66 -11.05 -1.23
N LEU A 66 -14.84 -12.33 -1.58
CA LEU A 66 -15.30 -12.71 -2.92
C LEU A 66 -16.76 -12.30 -3.16
N THR A 67 -17.64 -12.45 -2.16
CA THR A 67 -19.01 -11.95 -2.26
C THR A 67 -19.02 -10.43 -2.27
N PHE A 68 -18.22 -9.78 -1.43
CA PHE A 68 -18.02 -8.33 -1.46
C PHE A 68 -17.67 -7.84 -2.87
N LEU A 69 -16.68 -8.45 -3.53
CA LEU A 69 -16.27 -8.10 -4.89
C LEU A 69 -17.43 -8.21 -5.89
N LYS A 70 -18.14 -9.33 -5.90
CA LYS A 70 -19.29 -9.55 -6.80
C LYS A 70 -20.40 -8.53 -6.57
N MET A 71 -20.70 -8.24 -5.31
CA MET A 71 -21.72 -7.25 -4.92
C MET A 71 -21.29 -5.82 -5.28
N LEU A 72 -20.02 -5.48 -5.04
CA LEU A 72 -19.43 -4.19 -5.42
C LEU A 72 -19.54 -3.96 -6.93
N ARG A 73 -19.24 -4.97 -7.74
CA ARG A 73 -19.34 -4.87 -9.21
C ARG A 73 -20.79 -4.79 -9.70
N SER A 74 -21.76 -5.26 -8.91
CA SER A 74 -23.18 -5.10 -9.20
C SER A 74 -23.74 -3.72 -8.80
N TYR A 75 -23.03 -2.98 -7.94
CA TYR A 75 -23.44 -1.67 -7.43
C TYR A 75 -23.10 -0.52 -8.37
N ALA A 76 -24.05 0.39 -8.61
CA ALA A 76 -23.86 1.57 -9.47
C ALA A 76 -22.73 2.49 -8.97
N GLY A 77 -21.68 2.63 -9.78
CA GLY A 77 -20.48 3.37 -9.42
C GLY A 77 -19.39 2.50 -8.79
N GLY A 78 -19.73 1.31 -8.29
CA GLY A 78 -18.77 0.32 -7.78
C GLY A 78 -18.01 -0.42 -8.89
N GLN A 79 -18.51 -0.42 -10.14
CA GLN A 79 -17.87 -1.11 -11.26
C GLN A 79 -16.45 -0.62 -11.56
N LYS A 80 -16.21 0.68 -11.32
CA LYS A 80 -14.97 1.37 -11.71
C LYS A 80 -13.99 1.55 -10.57
N ILE A 81 -14.39 1.21 -9.35
CA ILE A 81 -13.51 1.40 -8.18
C ILE A 81 -12.41 0.33 -8.25
N PRO A 82 -11.12 0.70 -8.40
CA PRO A 82 -10.02 -0.24 -8.35
C PRO A 82 -10.00 -0.95 -7.00
N VAL A 83 -9.84 -2.27 -7.03
CA VAL A 83 -9.70 -3.09 -5.83
C VAL A 83 -8.32 -3.74 -5.86
N LEU A 84 -7.48 -3.37 -4.89
CA LEU A 84 -6.24 -4.06 -4.60
C LEU A 84 -6.57 -5.18 -3.61
N ALA A 85 -6.37 -6.44 -4.01
CA ALA A 85 -6.66 -7.58 -3.16
C ALA A 85 -5.38 -8.09 -2.48
N LEU A 86 -5.41 -8.31 -1.17
CA LEU A 86 -4.39 -9.05 -0.45
C LEU A 86 -4.74 -10.53 -0.55
N VAL A 87 -3.84 -11.33 -1.14
CA VAL A 87 -4.10 -12.74 -1.44
C VAL A 87 -2.83 -13.52 -1.17
N GLU A 88 -2.97 -14.70 -0.57
CA GLU A 88 -1.87 -15.66 -0.49
C GLU A 88 -1.30 -15.99 -1.88
N ASP A 89 -0.02 -16.36 -1.93
CA ASP A 89 0.65 -16.76 -3.17
C ASP A 89 0.19 -18.15 -3.65
N ASP A 90 -1.06 -18.23 -4.09
CA ASP A 90 -1.69 -19.39 -4.71
C ASP A 90 -2.37 -18.98 -6.02
N ASN A 91 -2.00 -19.67 -7.10
CA ASN A 91 -2.49 -19.36 -8.45
C ASN A 91 -4.01 -19.45 -8.57
N LYS A 92 -4.66 -20.38 -7.86
CA LYS A 92 -6.12 -20.54 -7.92
C LYS A 92 -6.80 -19.42 -7.16
N LYS A 93 -6.30 -19.04 -5.98
CA LYS A 93 -6.81 -17.91 -5.21
C LYS A 93 -6.68 -16.60 -5.98
N ARG A 94 -5.51 -16.32 -6.56
CA ARG A 94 -5.28 -15.13 -7.41
C ARG A 94 -6.19 -15.11 -8.63
N THR A 95 -6.33 -16.24 -9.34
CA THR A 95 -7.27 -16.34 -10.47
C THR A 95 -8.71 -16.05 -10.04
N THR A 96 -9.14 -16.61 -8.90
CA THR A 96 -10.49 -16.42 -8.36
C THR A 96 -10.75 -14.95 -7.99
N ALA A 97 -9.78 -14.29 -7.36
CA ALA A 97 -9.87 -12.87 -7.03
C ALA A 97 -10.01 -11.99 -8.28
N GLY A 98 -9.21 -12.26 -9.32
CA GLY A 98 -9.29 -11.54 -10.59
C GLY A 98 -10.64 -11.72 -11.28
N LEU A 99 -11.14 -12.96 -11.35
CA LEU A 99 -12.47 -13.27 -11.92
C LEU A 99 -13.62 -12.64 -11.12
N ALA A 100 -13.47 -12.48 -9.81
CA ALA A 100 -14.43 -11.77 -8.97
C ALA A 100 -14.38 -10.25 -9.16
N GLY A 101 -13.34 -9.72 -9.80
CA GLY A 101 -13.21 -8.32 -10.19
C GLY A 101 -12.14 -7.54 -9.43
N ALA A 102 -11.21 -8.20 -8.72
CA ALA A 102 -10.00 -7.53 -8.22
C ALA A 102 -9.19 -6.95 -9.39
N THR A 103 -8.62 -5.75 -9.19
CA THR A 103 -7.85 -5.04 -10.22
C THR A 103 -6.39 -5.47 -10.22
N GLU A 104 -5.81 -5.61 -9.03
CA GLU A 104 -4.43 -6.03 -8.80
C GLU A 104 -4.36 -6.86 -7.52
N MET A 105 -3.30 -7.66 -7.37
CA MET A 105 -3.11 -8.53 -6.21
C MET A 105 -1.74 -8.28 -5.57
N LEU A 106 -1.74 -8.21 -4.25
CA LEU A 106 -0.56 -8.15 -3.39
C LEU A 106 -0.51 -9.37 -2.49
N GLU A 107 0.66 -9.66 -1.94
CA GLU A 107 0.79 -10.61 -0.83
C GLU A 107 0.07 -10.07 0.43
N PRO A 108 -0.27 -10.93 1.40
CA PRO A 108 -1.04 -10.55 2.60
C PRO A 108 -0.39 -9.42 3.43
N GLU A 109 0.93 -9.46 3.54
CA GLU A 109 1.73 -8.47 4.26
C GLU A 109 2.68 -7.80 3.26
N PRO A 110 2.18 -6.92 2.38
CA PRO A 110 2.99 -6.36 1.32
C PRO A 110 4.06 -5.41 1.88
N GLU A 111 5.21 -5.35 1.22
CA GLU A 111 6.17 -4.28 1.49
C GLU A 111 5.52 -2.91 1.23
N ALA A 112 5.85 -1.92 2.07
CA ALA A 112 5.26 -0.59 1.97
C ALA A 112 5.50 0.07 0.60
N GLU A 113 6.65 -0.17 -0.02
CA GLU A 113 6.98 0.35 -1.35
C GLU A 113 6.01 -0.19 -2.40
N ASP A 114 5.73 -1.49 -2.40
CA ASP A 114 4.84 -2.14 -3.37
C ASP A 114 3.39 -1.70 -3.20
N LEU A 115 2.91 -1.61 -1.96
CA LEU A 115 1.58 -1.11 -1.66
C LEU A 115 1.41 0.34 -2.15
N LEU A 116 2.35 1.22 -1.81
CA LEU A 116 2.29 2.63 -2.22
C LEU A 116 2.35 2.79 -3.74
N ARG A 117 3.23 2.03 -4.42
CA ARG A 117 3.31 2.03 -5.90
C ARG A 117 1.97 1.69 -6.54
N LEU A 118 1.28 0.65 -6.06
CA LEU A 118 -0.01 0.27 -6.60
C LEU A 118 -1.10 1.30 -6.31
N VAL A 119 -1.17 1.81 -5.07
CA VAL A 119 -2.14 2.84 -4.69
C VAL A 119 -1.98 4.08 -5.58
N VAL A 120 -0.77 4.63 -5.66
CA VAL A 120 -0.45 5.84 -6.45
C VAL A 120 -0.85 5.67 -7.91
N ARG A 121 -0.54 4.50 -8.49
CA ARG A 121 -0.88 4.18 -9.88
C ARG A 121 -2.39 4.04 -10.08
N SER A 122 -3.09 3.41 -9.14
CA SER A 122 -4.51 3.09 -9.28
C SER A 122 -5.45 4.28 -9.11
N ILE A 123 -5.06 5.30 -8.34
CA ILE A 123 -5.88 6.52 -8.15
C ILE A 123 -5.23 7.81 -8.66
N GLU A 124 -4.14 7.66 -9.42
CA GLU A 124 -3.41 8.74 -10.10
C GLU A 124 -3.02 9.87 -9.15
N LEU A 125 -2.03 9.62 -8.29
CA LEU A 125 -1.44 10.64 -7.40
C LEU A 125 -0.13 11.19 -8.02
N PRO A 126 -0.18 12.20 -8.91
CA PRO A 126 0.98 12.63 -9.70
C PRO A 126 2.10 13.27 -8.89
N ASP A 127 1.76 13.91 -7.77
CA ASP A 127 2.72 14.64 -6.92
C ASP A 127 3.17 13.81 -5.70
N PHE A 128 2.79 12.53 -5.62
CA PHE A 128 3.13 11.69 -4.47
C PHE A 128 4.58 11.18 -4.57
N ASP A 129 5.39 11.53 -3.56
CA ASP A 129 6.77 11.06 -3.43
C ASP A 129 6.82 9.79 -2.58
N ILE A 130 7.02 8.64 -3.24
CA ILE A 130 7.14 7.34 -2.58
C ILE A 130 8.38 7.28 -1.69
N GLU A 131 9.50 7.91 -2.08
CA GLU A 131 10.72 7.88 -1.28
C GLU A 131 10.55 8.68 0.02
N ASP A 132 9.88 9.83 -0.04
CA ASP A 132 9.56 10.62 1.15
C ASP A 132 8.58 9.87 2.07
N ALA A 133 7.54 9.24 1.52
CA ALA A 133 6.62 8.43 2.31
C ALA A 133 7.32 7.25 3.01
N LEU A 134 8.20 6.54 2.32
CA LEU A 134 9.02 5.47 2.91
C LEU A 134 9.96 6.01 3.99
N TRP A 135 10.49 7.23 3.81
CA TRP A 135 11.31 7.89 4.81
C TRP A 135 10.53 8.25 6.08
N GLN A 136 9.27 8.66 5.95
CA GLN A 136 8.39 8.92 7.10
C GLN A 136 8.07 7.66 7.91
N LEU A 137 7.98 6.50 7.23
CA LEU A 137 7.75 5.19 7.82
C LEU A 137 9.02 4.56 8.42
N ALA A 138 10.20 5.04 8.05
CA ALA A 138 11.45 4.47 8.52
C ALA A 138 11.61 4.65 10.04
N PRO A 139 12.17 3.64 10.75
CA PRO A 139 12.53 3.78 12.16
C PRO A 139 13.39 5.02 12.42
N ILE A 140 13.28 5.61 13.61
CA ILE A 140 13.99 6.84 13.98
C ILE A 140 15.51 6.67 13.80
N GLU A 141 16.04 5.49 14.11
CA GLU A 141 17.47 5.17 14.00
C GLU A 141 17.96 5.24 12.54
N VAL A 142 17.12 4.82 11.60
CA VAL A 142 17.40 4.95 10.15
C VAL A 142 17.39 6.41 9.77
N ARG A 143 16.41 7.16 10.29
CA ARG A 143 16.22 8.57 9.97
C ARG A 143 17.38 9.44 10.45
N GLU A 144 17.88 9.19 11.65
CA GLU A 144 19.03 9.90 12.22
C GLU A 144 20.32 9.63 11.44
N VAL A 145 20.50 8.41 10.92
CA VAL A 145 21.69 8.04 10.15
C VAL A 145 21.71 8.71 8.78
N MET A 146 20.58 8.75 8.05
CA MET A 146 20.57 9.38 6.72
C MET A 146 20.34 10.91 6.75
N ALA A 147 19.89 11.48 7.87
CA ALA A 147 19.80 12.94 8.07
C ALA A 147 21.18 13.62 8.24
N ARG A 148 22.27 12.85 8.32
CA ARG A 148 23.63 13.41 8.37
C ARG A 148 24.00 14.06 7.04
N PRO A 149 24.57 15.28 7.04
CA PRO A 149 24.98 15.95 5.80
C PRO A 149 25.97 15.07 5.02
N ARG A 150 25.66 14.89 3.73
CA ARG A 150 26.43 14.03 2.84
C ARG A 150 27.84 14.62 2.59
N PRO A 151 28.89 13.79 2.56
CA PRO A 151 30.16 14.20 1.97
C PRO A 151 29.93 14.59 0.51
N LYS A 152 30.47 15.73 0.06
CA LYS A 152 30.35 16.16 -1.35
C LYS A 152 30.86 15.07 -2.30
N GLY A 153 30.06 14.73 -3.30
CA GLY A 153 30.48 13.86 -4.41
C GLY A 153 30.13 12.37 -4.29
N LYS A 154 29.25 11.95 -3.35
CA LYS A 154 28.75 10.56 -3.31
C LYS A 154 27.23 10.49 -3.58
N LYS A 155 26.81 9.62 -4.51
CA LYS A 155 25.41 9.22 -4.66
C LYS A 155 25.07 8.11 -3.66
N LEU A 156 23.87 8.17 -3.07
CA LEU A 156 23.38 7.11 -2.21
C LEU A 156 22.81 5.99 -3.10
N GLY A 157 23.57 4.93 -3.30
CA GLY A 157 23.03 3.69 -3.86
C GLY A 157 22.45 2.86 -2.73
N LEU A 158 21.12 2.91 -2.50
CA LEU A 158 20.48 1.85 -1.73
C LEU A 158 20.56 0.58 -2.56
N THR A 159 21.55 -0.27 -2.27
CA THR A 159 21.56 -1.63 -2.80
C THR A 159 20.31 -2.36 -2.30
N ALA A 160 19.78 -3.30 -3.10
CA ALA A 160 18.59 -4.09 -2.73
C ALA A 160 18.71 -4.76 -1.35
N ARG A 161 19.95 -5.01 -0.90
CA ARG A 161 20.28 -5.57 0.42
C ARG A 161 20.04 -4.61 1.59
N ILE A 162 20.13 -3.29 1.34
CA ILE A 162 19.82 -2.24 2.33
C ILE A 162 18.30 -2.08 2.46
N ARG A 163 17.54 -2.12 1.35
CA ARG A 163 16.07 -2.08 1.37
C ARG A 163 15.47 -3.21 2.22
N ARG A 164 15.96 -4.43 2.05
CA ARG A 164 15.49 -5.62 2.81
C ARG A 164 15.86 -5.60 4.30
N GLY A 165 16.94 -4.92 4.70
CA GLY A 165 17.31 -4.80 6.12
C GLY A 165 16.47 -3.76 6.87
N LEU A 166 15.90 -2.79 6.14
CA LEU A 166 15.06 -1.73 6.69
C LEU A 166 13.65 -2.21 7.03
N THR A 167 13.14 -3.25 6.34
CA THR A 167 11.83 -3.86 6.59
C THR A 167 11.85 -4.86 7.75
N ASP A 168 12.95 -5.59 7.92
CA ASP A 168 13.03 -6.71 8.88
C ASP A 168 13.59 -6.31 10.26
N GLY A 169 13.72 -5.01 10.55
CA GLY A 169 14.28 -4.50 11.82
C GLY A 169 15.77 -4.81 12.05
N ARG A 170 16.48 -5.32 11.04
CA ARG A 170 17.94 -5.57 11.09
C ARG A 170 18.66 -4.50 10.28
N LEU A 171 19.08 -3.43 10.96
CA LEU A 171 19.90 -2.38 10.34
C LEU A 171 21.08 -3.01 9.57
N PRO A 172 21.10 -2.92 8.22
CA PRO A 172 22.24 -3.39 7.46
C PRO A 172 23.41 -2.45 7.76
N ARG A 173 24.62 -3.00 7.91
CA ARG A 173 25.83 -2.17 7.93
C ARG A 173 25.85 -1.36 6.63
N LEU A 174 25.74 -0.03 6.72
CA LEU A 174 25.86 0.86 5.57
C LEU A 174 27.21 0.57 4.88
N ALA A 175 27.16 0.00 3.69
CA ALA A 175 28.30 -0.01 2.80
C ALA A 175 28.24 1.28 1.97
N LEU A 176 29.14 2.22 2.29
CA LEU A 176 29.42 3.34 1.39
C LEU A 176 30.14 2.76 0.17
N THR A 177 29.50 2.81 -1.00
CA THR A 177 30.20 2.52 -2.26
C THR A 177 30.85 3.80 -2.76
N ASP A 178 32.11 3.70 -3.19
CA ASP A 178 32.79 4.80 -3.86
C ASP A 178 32.37 4.86 -5.33
N ASP A 179 32.29 6.08 -5.87
CA ASP A 179 32.21 6.34 -7.32
C ASP A 179 33.56 5.92 -7.96
N ALA A 180 33.71 4.62 -8.21
CA ALA A 180 34.80 4.09 -9.01
C ALA A 180 34.24 3.38 -10.25
N GLY A 181 33.41 4.10 -11.00
CA GLY A 181 33.26 3.88 -12.44
C GLY A 181 34.53 4.36 -13.17
N LYS A 182 35.62 3.60 -13.08
CA LYS A 182 36.78 3.68 -13.99
C LYS A 182 37.35 2.28 -14.25
N LYS A 183 36.65 1.50 -15.07
CA LYS A 183 37.02 1.06 -16.44
C LYS A 183 36.10 -0.09 -16.85
#